data_AF-D3PCD5-F1
#
_entry.id   AF-D3PCD5-F1
#
_cell.length_a   1.000
_cell.length_b   1.000
_cell.length_c   1.000
_cell.angle_alpha   90.00
_cell.angle_beta   90.00
_cell.angle_gamma   90.00
#
_symmetry.space_group_name_H-M   'P 1'
#
loop_
_entity.id
_entity.type
_entity.pdbx_description
1 polymer ?
#
loop_
_entity_poly.entity_id
_entity_poly.type
_entity_poly.pdbx_seq_one_letter_code
_entity_poly.pdbx_strand_id
1 'polypeptide(L)'
;MSKKKQVVMEEVPIDKVENFVEKNFKQILIGVAIVILLVLGGYGLKSYMAKSYANKINELGHLELVLKSGKIDKNSVDLFLEKGEKVSDVKNYVVLKAMQLYAVLGDHNKVKEVSGDLTDKNLELGESLMSDLGIKQVDYKKYFADSYLTPIWYYRAILSAKDKNEAEKYITEFKTKFPDSRLLELIENWELGS
;
A
#
# COMPACT_ATOMS: atom_id res chain seq x y z
N MET A 1 -42.31 -31.31 49.78
CA MET A 1 -42.18 -29.88 50.16
C MET A 1 -40.69 -29.51 50.12
N SER A 2 -40.32 -28.58 49.24
CA SER A 2 -38.93 -28.15 49.01
C SER A 2 -38.48 -27.19 50.10
N LYS A 3 -37.44 -27.54 50.86
CA LYS A 3 -36.69 -26.57 51.68
C LYS A 3 -35.70 -25.86 50.76
N LYS A 4 -36.06 -24.63 50.35
CA LYS A 4 -35.19 -23.69 49.65
C LYS A 4 -33.94 -23.43 50.51
N LYS A 5 -32.76 -23.89 50.07
CA LYS A 5 -31.49 -23.40 50.62
C LYS A 5 -31.33 -21.95 50.17
N GLN A 6 -31.55 -21.01 51.10
CA GLN A 6 -31.09 -19.65 50.93
C GLN A 6 -29.58 -19.68 50.80
N VAL A 7 -29.08 -19.24 49.63
CA VAL A 7 -27.68 -18.85 49.47
C VAL A 7 -27.55 -17.57 50.29
N VAL A 8 -26.98 -17.69 51.48
CA VAL A 8 -26.48 -16.53 52.22
C VAL A 8 -25.34 -16.00 51.37
N MET A 9 -25.57 -14.88 50.69
CA MET A 9 -24.47 -14.12 50.12
C MET A 9 -23.59 -13.70 51.30
N GLU A 10 -22.35 -14.18 51.33
CA GLU A 10 -21.32 -13.58 52.19
C GLU A 10 -21.16 -12.14 51.69
N GLU A 11 -21.85 -11.22 52.35
CA GLU A 11 -21.52 -9.80 52.30
C GLU A 11 -20.09 -9.69 52.83
N VAL A 12 -19.13 -9.46 51.92
CA VAL A 12 -17.76 -9.12 52.31
C VAL A 12 -17.88 -7.91 53.25
N PRO A 13 -17.47 -8.02 54.52
CA PRO A 13 -17.69 -6.95 55.48
C PRO A 13 -16.95 -5.71 54.99
N ILE A 14 -17.69 -4.60 54.87
CA ILE A 14 -17.21 -3.29 54.42
C ILE A 14 -15.92 -2.89 55.17
N ASP A 15 -15.81 -3.27 56.44
CA ASP A 15 -14.63 -3.10 57.30
C ASP A 15 -13.31 -3.69 56.74
N LYS A 16 -13.35 -4.79 55.98
CA LYS A 16 -12.13 -5.38 55.41
C LYS A 16 -11.61 -4.58 54.22
N VAL A 17 -12.53 -3.98 53.46
CA VAL A 17 -12.19 -3.09 52.34
C VAL A 17 -11.70 -1.76 52.88
N GLU A 18 -12.36 -1.18 53.88
CA GLU A 18 -11.93 0.08 54.52
C GLU A 18 -10.56 -0.06 55.20
N ASN A 19 -10.33 -1.11 56.00
CA ASN A 19 -9.02 -1.34 56.62
C ASN A 19 -7.90 -1.59 55.58
N PHE A 20 -8.23 -2.22 54.45
CA PHE A 20 -7.27 -2.42 53.36
C PHE A 20 -6.93 -1.10 52.66
N VAL A 21 -7.95 -0.26 52.40
CA VAL A 21 -7.78 1.05 51.79
C VAL A 21 -7.01 1.97 52.72
N GLU A 22 -7.32 2.05 54.02
CA GLU A 22 -6.57 2.87 54.98
C GLU A 22 -5.10 2.45 55.08
N LYS A 23 -4.85 1.14 55.22
CA LYS A 23 -3.48 0.62 55.38
C LYS A 23 -2.63 0.79 54.13
N ASN A 24 -3.23 0.67 52.94
CA ASN A 24 -2.51 0.74 51.67
C ASN A 24 -2.75 2.05 50.90
N PHE A 25 -3.42 3.05 51.51
CA PHE A 25 -3.87 4.27 50.84
C PHE A 25 -2.76 4.95 50.05
N LYS A 26 -1.57 5.11 50.67
CA LYS A 26 -0.39 5.70 50.01
C LYS A 26 0.08 4.90 48.78
N GLN A 27 0.07 3.56 48.87
CA GLN A 27 0.47 2.69 47.76
C GLN A 27 -0.56 2.70 46.63
N ILE A 28 -1.85 2.74 46.98
CA ILE A 28 -2.95 2.90 46.02
C ILE A 28 -2.81 4.24 45.30
N LEU A 29 -2.56 5.34 46.03
CA LEU A 29 -2.42 6.67 45.47
C LEU A 29 -1.20 6.79 44.55
N ILE A 30 -0.06 6.19 44.93
CA ILE A 30 1.12 6.08 44.06
C ILE A 30 0.81 5.24 42.82
N GLY A 31 0.12 4.11 42.97
CA GLY A 31 -0.28 3.26 41.86
C GLY A 31 -1.18 3.99 40.86
N VAL A 32 -2.18 4.73 41.35
CA VAL A 32 -3.07 5.55 40.53
C VAL A 32 -2.29 6.67 39.82
N ALA A 33 -1.36 7.35 40.52
CA ALA A 33 -0.52 8.38 39.91
C ALA A 33 0.36 7.83 38.78
N ILE A 34 0.96 6.64 38.95
CA ILE A 34 1.74 5.96 37.91
C ILE A 34 0.85 5.62 36.70
N VAL A 35 -0.36 5.09 36.93
CA VAL A 35 -1.31 4.77 35.85
C VAL A 35 -1.71 6.04 35.08
N ILE A 36 -1.98 7.14 35.77
CA ILE A 36 -2.29 8.43 35.13
C ILE A 36 -1.12 8.91 34.27
N LEU A 37 0.11 8.82 34.75
CA LEU A 37 1.30 9.20 33.98
C LEU A 37 1.50 8.31 32.75
N LEU A 38 1.28 7.00 32.86
CA LEU A 38 1.35 6.07 31.73
C LEU A 38 0.28 6.39 30.67
N VAL A 39 -0.94 6.71 31.11
CA VAL A 39 -2.02 7.12 30.20
C VAL A 39 -1.67 8.43 29.50
N LEU A 40 -1.26 9.47 30.25
CA LEU A 40 -0.86 10.76 29.67
C LEU A 40 0.33 10.63 28.73
N GLY A 41 1.35 9.85 29.10
CA GLY A 41 2.50 9.56 28.26
C GLY A 41 2.11 8.84 26.97
N GLY A 42 1.27 7.81 27.08
CA GLY A 42 0.74 7.07 25.93
C GLY A 42 -0.08 7.94 24.98
N TYR A 43 -0.99 8.76 25.51
CA TYR A 43 -1.78 9.71 24.70
C TYR A 43 -0.89 10.80 24.06
N GLY A 44 0.09 11.33 24.79
CA GLY A 44 1.05 12.30 24.29
C GLY A 44 1.87 11.76 23.12
N LEU A 45 2.40 10.54 23.26
CA LEU A 45 3.13 9.85 22.20
C LEU A 45 2.24 9.58 20.99
N LYS A 46 1.01 9.09 21.19
CA LYS A 46 0.07 8.83 20.09
C LYS A 46 -0.28 10.11 19.32
N SER A 47 -0.56 11.21 20.02
CA SER A 47 -0.87 12.52 19.42
C SER A 47 0.33 13.10 18.67
N TYR A 48 1.53 13.00 19.25
CA TYR A 48 2.77 13.41 18.61
C TYR A 48 3.06 12.61 17.33
N MET A 49 2.93 11.28 17.38
CA MET A 49 3.11 10.42 16.20
C MET A 49 2.10 10.74 15.10
N ALA A 50 0.83 10.96 15.45
CA ALA A 50 -0.20 11.34 14.49
C ALA A 50 0.11 12.69 13.81
N LYS A 51 0.54 13.70 14.57
CA LYS A 51 0.96 15.00 14.01
C LYS A 51 2.21 14.88 13.13
N SER A 52 3.20 14.11 13.57
CA SER A 52 4.43 13.87 12.81
C SER A 52 4.11 13.17 11.47
N TYR A 53 3.25 12.16 11.50
CA TYR A 53 2.79 11.48 10.28
C TYR A 53 2.06 12.44 9.34
N ALA A 54 1.09 13.21 9.85
CA ALA A 54 0.35 14.19 9.04
C ALA A 54 1.29 15.24 8.40
N ASN A 55 2.29 15.72 9.15
CA ASN A 55 3.29 16.65 8.62
C ASN A 55 4.11 16.02 7.48
N LYS A 56 4.54 14.75 7.62
CA LYS A 56 5.26 14.05 6.55
C LYS A 56 4.41 13.90 5.28
N ILE A 57 3.13 13.53 5.44
CA ILE A 57 2.20 13.43 4.30
C ILE A 57 1.99 14.79 3.63
N ASN A 58 1.82 15.86 4.41
CA ASN A 58 1.67 17.22 3.87
C ASN A 58 2.93 17.68 3.12
N GLU A 59 4.11 17.38 3.67
CA GLU A 59 5.38 17.68 3.02
C GLU A 59 5.53 16.92 1.69
N LEU A 60 5.18 15.64 1.64
CA LEU A 60 5.17 14.85 0.41
C LEU A 60 4.17 15.41 -0.61
N GLY A 61 2.97 15.80 -0.17
CA GLY A 61 1.98 16.43 -1.04
C GLY A 61 2.50 17.75 -1.63
N HIS A 62 3.21 18.56 -0.84
CA HIS A 62 3.82 19.79 -1.34
C HIS A 62 4.92 19.51 -2.38
N LEU A 63 5.80 18.54 -2.13
CA LEU A 63 6.83 18.13 -3.10
C LEU A 63 6.20 17.61 -4.39
N GLU A 64 5.14 16.82 -4.31
CA GLU A 64 4.43 16.33 -5.49
C GLU A 64 3.82 17.49 -6.31
N LEU A 65 3.26 18.50 -5.64
CA LEU A 65 2.74 19.69 -6.31
C LEU A 65 3.86 20.45 -7.04
N VAL A 66 5.02 20.65 -6.39
CA VAL A 66 6.17 21.31 -7.00
C VAL A 66 6.65 20.54 -8.24
N LEU A 67 6.72 19.21 -8.15
CA LEU A 67 7.09 18.35 -9.28
C LEU A 67 6.07 18.38 -10.43
N LYS A 68 4.79 18.63 -10.14
CA LYS A 68 3.74 18.78 -11.16
C LYS A 68 3.71 20.16 -11.82
N SER A 69 3.96 21.22 -11.05
CA SER A 69 3.85 22.61 -11.54
C SER A 69 5.16 23.21 -12.03
N GLY A 70 6.29 22.63 -11.63
CA GLY A 70 7.64 23.12 -11.91
C GLY A 70 8.34 22.35 -13.03
N LYS A 71 9.58 22.76 -13.30
CA LYS A 71 10.50 21.97 -14.13
C LYS A 71 10.93 20.74 -13.33
N ILE A 72 10.62 19.55 -13.84
CA ILE A 72 11.06 18.29 -13.25
C ILE A 72 12.59 18.24 -13.35
N ASP A 73 13.26 18.09 -12.22
CA ASP A 73 14.72 17.89 -12.14
C ASP A 73 15.03 16.71 -11.21
N LYS A 74 16.20 16.10 -11.44
CA LYS A 74 16.60 14.87 -10.76
C LYS A 74 16.65 15.02 -9.23
N ASN A 75 17.17 16.14 -8.71
CA ASN A 75 17.33 16.34 -7.28
C ASN A 75 15.97 16.43 -6.57
N SER A 76 14.99 17.08 -7.21
CA SER A 76 13.63 17.17 -6.68
C SER A 76 12.94 15.80 -6.64
N VAL A 77 13.19 14.93 -7.64
CA VAL A 77 12.67 13.56 -7.65
C VAL A 77 13.36 12.70 -6.59
N ASP A 78 14.69 12.80 -6.46
CA ASP A 78 15.47 12.09 -5.43
C ASP A 78 14.97 12.47 -4.02
N LEU A 79 14.74 13.76 -3.76
CA LEU A 79 14.24 14.26 -2.48
C LEU A 79 12.82 13.75 -2.17
N PHE A 80 11.95 13.73 -3.18
CA PHE A 80 10.59 13.20 -3.04
C PHE A 80 10.61 11.70 -2.69
N LEU A 81 11.45 10.92 -3.39
CA LEU A 81 11.63 9.50 -3.12
C LEU A 81 12.18 9.25 -1.70
N GLU A 82 13.27 9.92 -1.33
CA GLU A 82 13.92 9.75 -0.02
C GLU A 82 12.99 10.06 1.16
N LYS A 83 12.13 11.07 1.01
CA LYS A 83 11.13 11.41 2.04
C LYS A 83 9.96 10.44 2.04
N GLY A 84 9.53 9.98 0.86
CA GLY A 84 8.35 9.12 0.71
C GLY A 84 8.57 7.69 1.18
N GLU A 85 9.76 7.14 0.99
CA GLU A 85 10.11 5.80 1.46
C GLU A 85 10.03 5.65 2.98
N LYS A 86 10.17 6.77 3.71
CA LYS A 86 10.07 6.82 5.18
C LYS A 86 8.62 6.82 5.69
N VAL A 87 7.63 6.73 4.79
CA VAL A 87 6.19 6.69 5.13
C VAL A 87 5.56 5.45 4.52
N SER A 88 5.40 4.40 5.34
CA SER A 88 4.97 3.06 4.93
C SER A 88 3.75 3.04 4.01
N ASP A 89 2.73 3.81 4.35
CA ASP A 89 1.41 3.73 3.70
C ASP A 89 1.41 4.29 2.29
N VAL A 90 2.38 5.15 1.97
CA VAL A 90 2.51 5.79 0.65
C VAL A 90 3.80 5.41 -0.06
N LYS A 91 4.70 4.62 0.56
CA LYS A 91 5.99 4.21 -0.01
C LYS A 91 5.83 3.71 -1.45
N ASN A 92 4.98 2.71 -1.68
CA ASN A 92 4.83 2.11 -3.01
C ASN A 92 4.25 3.08 -4.05
N TYR A 93 3.36 4.00 -3.63
CA TYR A 93 2.87 5.06 -4.51
C TYR A 93 4.00 6.03 -4.88
N VAL A 94 4.79 6.48 -3.91
CA VAL A 94 5.91 7.40 -4.12
C VAL A 94 6.96 6.77 -5.03
N VAL A 95 7.33 5.51 -4.80
CA VAL A 95 8.27 4.77 -5.66
C VAL A 95 7.76 4.70 -7.10
N LEU A 96 6.50 4.28 -7.31
CA LEU A 96 5.90 4.23 -8.65
C LEU A 96 5.87 5.61 -9.32
N LYS A 97 5.56 6.66 -8.54
CA LYS A 97 5.54 8.03 -9.05
C LYS A 97 6.93 8.53 -9.41
N ALA A 98 7.94 8.21 -8.60
CA ALA A 98 9.34 8.51 -8.90
C ALA A 98 9.80 7.80 -10.17
N MET A 99 9.43 6.52 -10.38
CA MET A 99 9.69 5.82 -11.65
C MET A 99 9.13 6.59 -12.85
N GLN A 100 7.88 7.06 -12.78
CA GLN A 100 7.29 7.86 -13.86
C GLN A 100 8.06 9.15 -14.10
N LEU A 101 8.50 9.83 -13.04
CA LEU A 101 9.26 11.08 -13.16
C LEU A 101 10.66 10.86 -13.75
N TYR A 102 11.37 9.80 -13.33
CA TYR A 102 12.65 9.44 -13.97
C TYR A 102 12.48 9.02 -15.43
N ALA A 103 11.38 8.34 -15.77
CA ALA A 103 11.06 8.03 -17.16
C ALA A 103 10.86 9.31 -18.00
N VAL A 104 10.17 10.32 -17.46
CA VAL A 104 10.02 11.64 -18.10
C VAL A 104 11.37 12.35 -18.27
N LEU A 105 12.28 12.17 -17.31
CA LEU A 105 13.66 12.66 -17.40
C LEU A 105 14.56 11.85 -18.35
N GLY A 106 14.08 10.72 -18.88
CA GLY A 106 14.86 9.79 -19.71
C GLY A 106 15.88 8.95 -18.93
N ASP A 107 15.85 8.94 -17.59
CA ASP A 107 16.78 8.20 -16.74
C ASP A 107 16.28 6.77 -16.49
N HIS A 108 16.35 5.93 -17.52
CA HIS A 108 15.88 4.53 -17.47
C HIS A 108 16.68 3.67 -16.46
N ASN A 109 17.93 4.03 -16.18
CA ASN A 109 18.74 3.36 -15.16
C ASN A 109 18.13 3.57 -13.78
N LYS A 110 17.73 4.82 -13.47
CA LYS A 110 17.11 5.13 -12.19
C LYS A 110 15.73 4.50 -12.06
N VAL A 111 14.94 4.43 -13.15
CA VAL A 111 13.67 3.66 -13.17
C VAL A 111 13.90 2.21 -12.75
N LYS A 112 14.91 1.55 -13.33
CA LYS A 112 15.26 0.17 -12.99
C LYS A 112 15.70 0.03 -11.54
N GLU A 113 16.55 0.93 -11.06
CA GLU A 113 17.07 0.93 -9.70
C GLU A 113 15.95 0.96 -8.66
N VAL A 114 15.03 1.92 -8.76
CA VAL A 114 13.99 2.13 -7.75
C VAL A 114 12.84 1.12 -7.86
N SER A 115 12.69 0.43 -9.00
CA SER A 115 11.62 -0.55 -9.19
C SER A 115 11.68 -1.75 -8.26
N GLY A 116 12.86 -2.06 -7.71
CA GLY A 116 13.06 -3.19 -6.79
C GLY A 116 12.32 -3.04 -5.46
N ASP A 117 11.91 -1.82 -5.11
CA ASP A 117 11.20 -1.51 -3.87
C ASP A 117 9.68 -1.64 -3.96
N LEU A 118 9.13 -1.89 -5.16
CA LEU A 118 7.69 -1.99 -5.36
C LEU A 118 7.13 -3.35 -4.91
N THR A 119 6.04 -3.29 -4.15
CA THR A 119 5.21 -4.45 -3.82
C THR A 119 3.74 -4.24 -4.21
N ASP A 120 2.94 -5.29 -4.05
CA ASP A 120 1.49 -5.27 -4.20
C ASP A 120 1.02 -4.82 -5.59
N LYS A 121 -0.13 -4.13 -5.67
CA LYS A 121 -0.73 -3.66 -6.93
C LYS A 121 0.19 -2.68 -7.68
N ASN A 122 1.04 -1.95 -6.97
CA ASN A 122 1.98 -1.01 -7.59
C ASN A 122 3.13 -1.73 -8.30
N LEU A 123 3.48 -2.96 -7.89
CA LEU A 123 4.44 -3.78 -8.62
C LEU A 123 3.97 -4.05 -10.05
N GLU A 124 2.70 -4.40 -10.23
CA GLU A 124 2.12 -4.64 -11.55
C GLU A 124 2.20 -3.39 -12.44
N LEU A 125 1.86 -2.22 -11.89
CA LEU A 125 1.96 -0.94 -12.59
C LEU A 125 3.42 -0.59 -12.95
N GLY A 126 4.35 -0.86 -12.02
CA GLY A 126 5.78 -0.64 -12.25
C GLY A 126 6.35 -1.57 -13.32
N GLU A 127 5.97 -2.85 -13.32
CA GLU A 127 6.35 -3.79 -14.38
C GLU A 127 5.75 -3.42 -15.73
N SER A 128 4.52 -2.90 -15.74
CA SER A 128 3.89 -2.38 -16.94
C SER A 128 4.70 -1.23 -17.54
N LEU A 129 5.10 -0.25 -16.71
CA LEU A 129 5.95 0.86 -17.13
C LEU A 129 7.33 0.39 -17.62
N MET A 130 7.98 -0.53 -16.91
CA MET A 130 9.28 -1.07 -17.33
C MET A 130 9.20 -1.82 -18.66
N SER A 131 8.07 -2.49 -18.92
CA SER A 131 7.79 -3.15 -20.21
C SER A 131 7.65 -2.12 -21.33
N ASP A 132 6.88 -1.04 -21.11
CA ASP A 132 6.67 0.03 -22.10
C ASP A 132 7.96 0.77 -22.44
N LEU A 133 8.84 0.95 -21.45
CA LEU A 133 10.15 1.58 -21.64
C LEU A 133 11.22 0.63 -22.21
N GLY A 134 10.89 -0.64 -22.42
CA GLY A 134 11.85 -1.66 -22.89
C GLY A 134 12.97 -1.98 -21.89
N ILE A 135 12.81 -1.64 -20.60
CA ILE A 135 13.81 -1.82 -19.55
C ILE A 135 13.85 -3.27 -19.07
N LYS A 136 12.69 -3.93 -19.01
CA LYS A 136 12.54 -5.30 -18.51
C LYS A 136 11.58 -6.06 -19.41
N GLN A 137 11.99 -7.27 -19.83
CA GLN A 137 11.06 -8.22 -20.43
C GLN A 137 10.24 -8.88 -19.31
N VAL A 138 8.96 -8.55 -19.25
CA VAL A 138 8.02 -9.08 -18.24
C VAL A 138 7.37 -10.37 -18.77
N ASP A 139 7.25 -11.38 -17.91
CA ASP A 139 6.42 -12.54 -18.22
C ASP A 139 4.95 -12.18 -18.09
N TYR A 140 4.29 -11.89 -19.21
CA TYR A 140 2.90 -11.46 -19.24
C TYR A 140 1.93 -12.54 -18.74
N LYS A 141 2.28 -13.83 -18.88
CA LYS A 141 1.40 -14.96 -18.52
C LYS A 141 1.13 -15.00 -17.02
N LYS A 142 2.06 -14.50 -16.21
CA LYS A 142 1.91 -14.33 -14.76
C LYS A 142 0.65 -13.53 -14.39
N TYR A 143 0.19 -12.64 -15.27
CA TYR A 143 -0.90 -11.70 -15.01
C TYR A 143 -2.24 -12.08 -15.65
N PHE A 144 -2.41 -13.31 -16.14
CA PHE A 144 -3.64 -13.72 -16.84
C PHE A 144 -4.80 -14.15 -15.93
N ALA A 145 -4.53 -14.44 -14.65
CA ALA A 145 -5.49 -15.02 -13.73
C ALA A 145 -6.04 -14.02 -12.70
N ASP A 146 -5.18 -13.16 -12.14
CA ASP A 146 -5.55 -12.25 -11.05
C ASP A 146 -4.73 -10.95 -11.11
N SER A 147 -5.12 -10.03 -11.98
CA SER A 147 -4.42 -8.76 -12.16
C SER A 147 -5.36 -7.63 -12.59
N TYR A 148 -5.03 -6.40 -12.18
CA TYR A 148 -5.83 -5.22 -12.51
C TYR A 148 -5.71 -4.85 -13.99
N LEU A 149 -4.55 -5.12 -14.59
CA LEU A 149 -4.27 -4.86 -16.00
C LEU A 149 -4.37 -6.12 -16.86
N THR A 150 -5.09 -7.16 -16.42
CA THR A 150 -5.22 -8.44 -17.15
C THR A 150 -5.49 -8.23 -18.64
N PRO A 151 -6.39 -7.31 -19.07
CA PRO A 151 -6.61 -7.11 -20.51
C PRO A 151 -5.39 -6.59 -21.27
N ILE A 152 -4.60 -5.70 -20.65
CA ILE A 152 -3.37 -5.16 -21.24
C ILE A 152 -2.29 -6.24 -21.32
N TRP A 153 -2.18 -7.10 -20.30
CA TRP A 153 -1.22 -8.19 -20.33
C TRP A 153 -1.52 -9.23 -21.41
N TYR A 154 -2.79 -9.58 -21.60
CA TYR A 154 -3.21 -10.40 -22.74
C TYR A 154 -2.84 -9.72 -24.07
N TYR A 155 -3.17 -8.44 -24.23
CA TYR A 155 -2.83 -7.67 -25.43
C TYR A 155 -1.31 -7.72 -25.73
N ARG A 156 -0.47 -7.44 -24.73
CA ARG A 156 1.00 -7.52 -24.88
C ARG A 156 1.48 -8.93 -25.21
N ALA A 157 0.88 -9.96 -24.64
CA ALA A 157 1.23 -11.35 -24.92
C ALA A 157 0.87 -11.77 -26.35
N ILE A 158 -0.27 -11.32 -26.86
CA ILE A 158 -0.68 -11.55 -28.25
C ILE A 158 0.33 -10.90 -29.20
N LEU A 159 0.65 -9.61 -28.99
CA LEU A 159 1.60 -8.88 -29.84
C LEU A 159 3.05 -9.42 -29.76
N SER A 160 3.41 -10.06 -28.65
CA SER A 160 4.77 -10.59 -28.43
C SER A 160 4.89 -12.08 -28.74
N ALA A 161 3.80 -12.75 -29.13
CA ALA A 161 3.81 -14.16 -29.46
C ALA A 161 4.66 -14.40 -30.71
N LYS A 162 5.59 -15.36 -30.62
CA LYS A 162 6.48 -15.72 -31.74
C LYS A 162 5.85 -16.76 -32.66
N ASP A 163 4.87 -17.49 -32.17
CA ASP A 163 4.15 -18.55 -32.89
C ASP A 163 2.69 -18.15 -33.09
N LYS A 164 2.17 -18.42 -34.29
CA LYS A 164 0.80 -18.06 -34.67
C LYS A 164 -0.24 -18.83 -33.87
N ASN A 165 0.00 -20.11 -33.56
CA ASN A 165 -0.95 -20.90 -32.76
C ASN A 165 -0.98 -20.40 -31.31
N GLU A 166 0.16 -19.97 -30.77
CA GLU A 166 0.22 -19.32 -29.45
C GLU A 166 -0.56 -18.00 -29.44
N ALA A 167 -0.41 -17.16 -30.47
CA ALA A 167 -1.17 -15.93 -30.62
C ALA A 167 -2.68 -16.21 -30.70
N GLU A 168 -3.12 -17.11 -31.58
CA GLU A 168 -4.52 -17.49 -31.77
C GLU A 168 -5.16 -18.04 -30.48
N LYS A 169 -4.39 -18.81 -29.70
CA LYS A 169 -4.84 -19.28 -28.38
C LYS A 169 -5.11 -18.10 -27.44
N TYR A 170 -4.19 -17.15 -27.33
CA TYR A 170 -4.39 -15.97 -26.48
C TYR A 170 -5.53 -15.08 -26.95
N ILE A 171 -5.71 -14.91 -28.26
CA ILE A 171 -6.84 -14.19 -28.83
C ILE A 171 -8.16 -14.86 -28.47
N THR A 172 -8.25 -16.18 -28.60
CA THR A 172 -9.47 -16.94 -28.28
C THR A 172 -9.82 -16.83 -26.79
N GLU A 173 -8.82 -16.98 -25.91
CA GLU A 173 -9.00 -16.77 -24.48
C GLU A 173 -9.43 -15.32 -24.16
N PHE A 174 -8.81 -14.33 -24.82
CA PHE A 174 -9.10 -12.92 -24.63
C PHE A 174 -10.53 -12.57 -25.06
N LYS A 175 -10.97 -13.05 -26.24
CA LYS A 175 -12.35 -12.91 -26.75
C LYS A 175 -13.38 -13.47 -25.77
N THR A 176 -13.08 -14.62 -25.17
CA THR A 176 -13.97 -15.28 -24.23
C THR A 176 -14.08 -14.52 -22.91
N LYS A 177 -12.95 -14.00 -22.39
CA LYS A 177 -12.89 -13.30 -21.11
C LYS A 177 -13.32 -11.83 -21.18
N PHE A 178 -13.05 -11.16 -22.31
CA PHE A 178 -13.22 -9.72 -22.48
C PHE A 178 -13.89 -9.36 -23.82
N PRO A 179 -15.13 -9.86 -24.06
CA PRO A 179 -15.80 -9.71 -25.36
C PRO A 179 -16.07 -8.24 -25.75
N ASP A 180 -16.32 -7.37 -24.77
CA ASP A 180 -16.64 -5.95 -25.00
C ASP A 180 -15.40 -5.02 -24.93
N SER A 181 -14.19 -5.59 -24.91
CA SER A 181 -12.97 -4.80 -24.78
C SER A 181 -12.60 -4.10 -26.08
N ARG A 182 -12.35 -2.78 -26.02
CA ARG A 182 -11.82 -2.03 -27.17
C ARG A 182 -10.44 -2.52 -27.63
N LEU A 183 -9.68 -3.17 -26.75
CA LEU A 183 -8.42 -3.81 -27.15
C LEU A 183 -8.66 -4.99 -28.10
N LEU A 184 -9.83 -5.62 -28.05
CA LEU A 184 -10.20 -6.68 -28.98
C LEU A 184 -10.31 -6.15 -30.41
N GLU A 185 -10.99 -5.01 -30.58
CA GLU A 185 -11.07 -4.33 -31.88
C GLU A 185 -9.67 -4.01 -32.44
N LEU A 186 -8.74 -3.60 -31.58
CA LEU A 186 -7.36 -3.33 -32.00
C LEU A 186 -6.60 -4.59 -32.41
N ILE A 187 -6.80 -5.71 -31.70
CA ILE A 187 -6.21 -7.02 -32.04
C ILE A 187 -6.74 -7.50 -33.40
N GLU A 188 -8.06 -7.45 -33.60
CA GLU A 188 -8.69 -7.92 -34.84
C GLU A 188 -8.26 -7.08 -36.05
N ASN A 189 -8.15 -5.76 -35.89
CA ASN A 189 -7.66 -4.88 -36.95
C ASN A 189 -6.17 -5.08 -37.25
N TRP A 190 -5.37 -5.46 -36.26
CA TRP A 190 -3.95 -5.74 -36.45
C TRP A 190 -3.74 -7.00 -37.29
N GLU A 191 -4.48 -8.09 -37.03
CA GLU A 191 -4.39 -9.31 -37.84
C GLU A 191 -4.96 -9.17 -39.26
N LEU A 192 -5.92 -8.27 -39.48
CA LEU A 192 -6.46 -7.97 -40.81
C LEU A 192 -5.49 -7.15 -41.69
N GLY A 193 -4.46 -6.54 -41.09
CA GLY A 193 -3.48 -5.71 -41.78
C GLY A 193 -2.10 -6.36 -41.99
N SER A 194 -1.88 -7.56 -41.47
CA SER A 194 -0.65 -8.37 -41.58
C SER A 194 -0.80 -9.52 -42.56
#